data_AF-A0A7Z9MVQ6-F1
#
_entry.id   AF-A0A7Z9MVQ6-F1
#
_cell.length_a   1.000
_cell.length_b   1.000
_cell.length_c   1.000
_cell.angle_alpha   90.00
_cell.angle_beta   90.00
_cell.angle_gamma   90.00
#
_symmetry.space_group_name_H-M   'P 1'
#
loop_
_entity.id
_entity.type
_entity.pdbx_description
1 polymer ?
#
loop_
_entity_poly.entity_id
_entity_poly.type
_entity_poly.pdbx_seq_one_letter_code
_entity_poly.pdbx_strand_id
1 'polypeptide(L)'
;MRHIVLAETDAEGIKIAGPAYQAWEASLTKLWRVNNVPGPKISEFIPPTLEEAIQRGSVVVGSATTVHEILAEHIQGLGLNYMIIGFYFGNIGHDQALNSMQIFADE
;
A
#
# COMPACT_ATOMS: atom_id res chain seq x y z
N MET A 1 2.56 -7.36 -5.51
CA MET A 1 1.47 -7.31 -4.52
C MET A 1 1.16 -5.84 -4.26
N ARG A 2 -0.11 -5.45 -4.15
CA ARG A 2 -0.51 -4.06 -3.86
C ARG A 2 -0.95 -3.92 -2.40
N HIS A 3 -0.45 -2.92 -1.71
CA HIS A 3 -0.97 -2.55 -0.40
C HIS A 3 -2.21 -1.68 -0.59
N ILE A 4 -3.29 -1.98 0.13
CA ILE A 4 -4.53 -1.21 0.01
C ILE A 4 -5.01 -0.75 1.38
N VAL A 5 -5.37 0.53 1.46
CA VAL A 5 -5.98 1.16 2.63
C VAL A 5 -7.24 1.91 2.19
N LEU A 6 -8.39 1.40 2.60
CA LEU A 6 -9.68 2.07 2.47
C LEU A 6 -10.04 2.73 3.81
N ALA A 7 -10.62 3.92 3.72
CA ALA A 7 -11.17 4.67 4.85
C ALA A 7 -12.41 5.45 4.40
N GLU A 8 -13.05 6.20 5.30
CA GLU A 8 -14.23 7.00 4.92
C GLU A 8 -13.86 8.12 3.93
N THR A 9 -12.62 8.62 4.01
CA THR A 9 -12.11 9.68 3.14
C THR A 9 -10.68 9.40 2.71
N ASP A 10 -10.28 9.99 1.58
CA ASP A 10 -8.89 9.88 1.08
C ASP A 10 -7.88 10.39 2.11
N ALA A 11 -8.19 11.52 2.76
CA ALA A 11 -7.32 12.13 3.77
C ALA A 11 -7.13 11.21 4.99
N GLU A 12 -8.17 10.48 5.41
CA GLU A 12 -8.06 9.50 6.47
C GLU A 12 -7.24 8.28 6.05
N GLY A 13 -7.47 7.77 4.83
CA GLY A 13 -6.68 6.68 4.28
C GLY A 13 -5.18 7.01 4.29
N ILE A 14 -4.81 8.22 3.86
CA ILE A 14 -3.41 8.68 3.85
C ILE A 14 -2.82 8.74 5.28
N LYS A 15 -3.60 9.22 6.26
CA LYS A 15 -3.18 9.24 7.67
C LYS A 15 -2.90 7.85 8.23
N ILE A 16 -3.67 6.84 7.81
CA ILE A 16 -3.46 5.44 8.21
C ILE A 16 -2.23 4.86 7.48
N ALA A 17 -2.15 5.08 6.16
CA ALA A 17 -1.11 4.49 5.32
C ALA A 17 0.29 5.04 5.60
N GLY A 18 0.43 6.31 5.97
CA GLY A 18 1.73 6.97 6.18
C GLY A 18 2.63 6.25 7.19
N PRO A 19 2.21 6.14 8.47
CA PRO A 19 2.98 5.42 9.48
C PRO A 19 3.20 3.94 9.13
N ALA A 20 2.18 3.29 8.54
CA ALA A 20 2.26 1.90 8.13
C ALA A 20 3.34 1.67 7.06
N TYR A 21 3.37 2.52 6.03
CA TYR A 21 4.36 2.44 4.97
C TYR A 21 5.77 2.70 5.49
N GLN A 22 5.94 3.72 6.34
CA GLN A 22 7.23 4.01 6.95
C GLN A 22 7.75 2.85 7.80
N ALA A 23 6.88 2.24 8.62
CA ALA A 23 7.25 1.09 9.43
C ALA A 23 7.61 -0.14 8.59
N TRP A 24 6.87 -0.37 7.51
CA TRP A 24 7.13 -1.44 6.54
C TRP A 24 8.49 -1.25 5.83
N GLU A 25 8.72 -0.08 5.25
CA GLU A 25 9.96 0.27 4.55
C GLU A 25 11.16 0.16 5.48
N ALA A 26 11.04 0.71 6.69
CA ALA A 26 12.10 0.66 7.69
C ALA A 26 12.44 -0.76 8.10
N SER A 27 11.43 -1.64 8.22
CA SER A 27 11.62 -3.06 8.52
C SER A 27 12.29 -3.80 7.36
N LEU A 28 11.82 -3.56 6.14
CA LEU A 28 12.30 -4.23 4.93
C LEU A 28 13.77 -3.89 4.63
N THR A 29 14.17 -2.65 4.85
CA THR A 29 15.52 -2.15 4.55
C THR A 29 16.49 -2.21 5.75
N LYS A 30 16.01 -2.60 6.94
CA LYS A 30 16.76 -2.55 8.21
C LYS A 30 18.16 -3.16 8.12
N LEU A 31 18.27 -4.39 7.63
CA LEU A 31 19.54 -5.11 7.61
C LEU A 31 20.56 -4.48 6.66
N TRP A 32 20.10 -3.90 5.56
CA TRP A 32 20.99 -3.24 4.59
C TRP A 32 21.57 -1.96 5.19
N ARG A 33 20.73 -1.16 5.85
CA ARG A 33 21.13 0.05 6.56
C ARG A 33 22.11 -0.24 7.71
N VAL A 34 21.78 -1.23 8.56
CA VAL A 34 22.60 -1.56 9.74
C VAL A 34 23.96 -2.12 9.34
N ASN A 35 24.05 -2.91 8.27
CA ASN A 35 25.32 -3.52 7.83
C ASN A 35 26.07 -2.67 6.79
N ASN A 36 25.54 -1.51 6.41
CA ASN A 36 26.09 -0.64 5.37
C ASN A 36 26.39 -1.38 4.04
N VAL A 37 25.46 -2.26 3.64
CA VAL A 37 25.53 -3.02 2.40
C VAL A 37 24.42 -2.58 1.45
N PRO A 38 24.63 -2.65 0.13
CA PRO A 38 23.54 -2.44 -0.81
C PRO A 38 22.46 -3.51 -0.59
N GLY A 39 21.20 -3.12 -0.77
CA GLY A 39 20.09 -4.08 -0.83
C GLY A 39 20.21 -4.99 -2.06
N PRO A 40 19.46 -6.11 -2.10
CA PRO A 40 19.33 -6.91 -3.31
C PRO A 40 18.77 -6.04 -4.44
N LYS A 41 19.10 -6.29 -5.71
CA LYS A 41 18.63 -5.45 -6.85
C LYS A 41 17.13 -5.15 -6.84
N ILE A 42 16.31 -6.08 -6.34
CA ILE A 42 14.86 -5.88 -6.21
C ILE A 42 14.48 -4.70 -5.31
N SER A 43 15.36 -4.28 -4.40
CA SER A 43 15.11 -3.16 -3.50
C SER A 43 15.10 -1.80 -4.20
N GLU A 44 15.72 -1.68 -5.39
CA GLU A 44 15.68 -0.46 -6.20
C GLU A 44 14.26 -0.11 -6.67
N PHE A 45 13.37 -1.12 -6.70
CA PHE A 45 11.96 -0.93 -7.04
C PHE A 45 11.10 -0.55 -5.84
N ILE A 46 11.64 -0.60 -4.61
CA ILE A 46 10.91 -0.21 -3.40
C ILE A 46 10.88 1.32 -3.32
N PRO A 47 9.69 1.95 -3.35
CA PRO A 47 9.59 3.40 -3.21
C PRO A 47 10.05 3.85 -1.80
N PRO A 48 10.90 4.89 -1.67
CA PRO A 48 11.35 5.38 -0.37
C PRO A 48 10.27 6.11 0.43
N THR A 49 9.22 6.62 -0.22
CA THR A 49 8.11 7.33 0.43
C THR A 49 6.76 6.78 0.02
N LEU A 50 5.74 7.05 0.85
CA LEU A 50 4.36 6.66 0.54
C LEU A 50 3.88 7.34 -0.75
N GLU A 51 4.19 8.62 -0.94
CA GLU A 51 3.78 9.40 -2.11
C GLU A 51 4.30 8.75 -3.39
N GLU A 52 5.57 8.34 -3.40
CA GLU A 52 6.15 7.65 -4.54
C GLU A 52 5.54 6.25 -4.73
N ALA A 53 5.18 5.59 -3.64
CA ALA A 53 4.52 4.29 -3.68
C ALA A 53 3.10 4.35 -4.26
N ILE A 54 2.38 5.42 -3.97
CA ILE A 54 1.07 5.76 -4.55
C ILE A 54 1.25 6.10 -6.03
N GLN A 55 2.19 6.98 -6.36
CA GLN A 55 2.46 7.37 -7.74
C GLN A 55 2.83 6.17 -8.64
N ARG A 56 3.58 5.20 -8.10
CA ARG A 56 3.95 3.96 -8.79
C ARG A 56 2.85 2.89 -8.78
N GLY A 57 1.71 3.14 -8.13
CA GLY A 57 0.57 2.21 -8.05
C GLY A 57 0.82 0.95 -7.20
N SER A 58 1.87 0.97 -6.37
CA SER A 58 2.23 -0.14 -5.46
C SER A 58 1.48 -0.09 -4.13
N VAL A 59 1.04 1.11 -3.74
CA VAL A 59 0.13 1.35 -2.62
C VAL A 59 -1.07 2.11 -3.16
N VAL A 60 -2.28 1.68 -2.84
CA VAL A 60 -3.54 2.34 -3.22
C VAL A 60 -4.26 2.74 -1.95
N VAL A 61 -4.59 4.03 -1.82
CA VAL A 61 -5.14 4.59 -0.58
C VAL A 61 -6.27 5.53 -0.95
N GLY A 62 -7.40 5.42 -0.25
CA GLY A 62 -8.52 6.31 -0.54
C GLY A 62 -9.81 5.92 0.17
N SER A 63 -10.86 6.67 -0.16
CA SER A 63 -12.25 6.21 -0.03
C SER A 63 -12.52 5.01 -0.94
N ALA A 64 -13.66 4.35 -0.72
CA ALA A 64 -14.17 3.30 -1.60
C ALA A 64 -14.15 3.70 -3.08
N THR A 65 -14.74 4.85 -3.40
CA THR A 65 -14.82 5.38 -4.77
C THR A 65 -13.42 5.55 -5.39
N THR A 66 -12.52 6.25 -4.68
CA THR A 66 -11.16 6.51 -5.17
C THR A 66 -10.39 5.22 -5.41
N VAL A 67 -10.48 4.26 -4.49
CA VAL A 67 -9.80 2.97 -4.61
C VAL A 67 -10.39 2.15 -5.76
N HIS A 68 -11.72 2.12 -5.91
CA HIS A 68 -12.38 1.45 -7.03
C HIS A 68 -11.91 2.00 -8.38
N GLU A 69 -11.89 3.32 -8.55
CA GLU A 69 -11.44 3.97 -9.80
C GLU A 69 -9.99 3.60 -10.13
N ILE A 70 -9.07 3.70 -9.16
CA ILE A 70 -7.66 3.36 -9.35
C ILE A 70 -7.49 1.87 -9.70
N LEU A 71 -8.22 0.98 -9.04
CA LEU A 71 -8.14 -0.46 -9.34
C LEU A 71 -8.73 -0.79 -10.70
N ALA A 72 -9.83 -0.16 -11.10
CA ALA A 72 -10.42 -0.32 -12.43
C ALA A 72 -9.44 0.11 -13.53
N GLU A 73 -8.76 1.26 -13.35
CA GLU A 73 -7.70 1.72 -14.25
C GLU A 73 -6.54 0.73 -14.33
N HIS A 74 -6.08 0.21 -13.18
CA HIS A 74 -5.03 -0.81 -13.16
C HIS A 74 -5.44 -2.11 -13.87
N ILE A 75 -6.68 -2.57 -13.66
CA ILE A 75 -7.21 -3.80 -14.27
C ILE A 75 -7.27 -3.64 -15.79
N GLN A 76 -7.84 -2.53 -16.27
CA GLN A 76 -7.97 -2.26 -17.70
C GLN A 76 -6.60 -2.03 -18.35
N GLY A 77 -5.76 -1.19 -17.74
CA GLY A 77 -4.46 -0.80 -18.31
C GLY A 77 -3.44 -1.94 -18.36
N LEU A 78 -3.54 -2.92 -17.46
CA LEU A 78 -2.62 -4.06 -17.38
C LEU A 78 -3.23 -5.39 -17.86
N GLY A 79 -4.51 -5.40 -18.24
CA GLY A 79 -5.21 -6.61 -18.70
C GLY A 79 -5.32 -7.70 -17.62
N LEU A 80 -5.51 -7.30 -16.36
CA LEU A 80 -5.51 -8.22 -15.22
C LEU A 80 -6.85 -8.97 -15.14
N ASN A 81 -6.80 -10.27 -14.86
CA ASN A 81 -7.98 -11.08 -14.53
C ASN A 81 -8.07 -11.44 -13.03
N TYR A 82 -7.04 -11.13 -12.25
CA TYR A 82 -7.04 -11.17 -10.79
C TYR A 82 -5.93 -10.27 -10.24
N MET A 83 -5.99 -9.97 -8.94
CA MET A 83 -4.98 -9.16 -8.26
C MET A 83 -4.69 -9.72 -6.86
N ILE A 84 -3.41 -9.71 -6.46
CA ILE A 84 -3.02 -9.98 -5.08
C ILE A 84 -2.88 -8.65 -4.35
N ILE A 85 -3.75 -8.43 -3.39
CA ILE A 85 -3.83 -7.24 -2.54
C ILE A 85 -3.56 -7.59 -1.08
N GLY A 86 -3.02 -6.65 -0.31
CA GLY A 86 -2.71 -6.82 1.10
C GLY A 86 -3.17 -5.64 1.93
N PHE A 87 -4.06 -5.90 2.89
CA PHE A 87 -4.57 -4.93 3.85
C PHE A 87 -3.67 -4.79 5.09
N TYR A 88 -2.86 -5.82 5.38
CA TYR A 88 -1.92 -5.84 6.50
C TYR A 88 -0.51 -5.56 6.00
N PHE A 89 0.08 -4.47 6.47
CA PHE A 89 1.49 -4.14 6.26
C PHE A 89 1.99 -3.17 7.31
N GLY A 90 3.32 -3.18 7.51
CA GLY A 90 3.97 -2.31 8.49
C GLY A 90 3.39 -2.50 9.88
N ASN A 91 2.93 -1.41 10.48
CA ASN A 91 2.31 -1.37 11.80
C ASN A 91 0.81 -1.04 11.76
N ILE A 92 0.12 -1.31 10.65
CA ILE A 92 -1.32 -1.07 10.58
C ILE A 92 -2.06 -1.83 11.69
N GLY A 93 -2.96 -1.15 12.39
CA GLY A 93 -3.74 -1.76 13.47
C GLY A 93 -4.74 -2.78 12.93
N HIS A 94 -5.08 -3.78 13.76
CA HIS A 94 -6.05 -4.81 13.38
C HIS A 94 -7.40 -4.21 12.97
N ASP A 95 -7.94 -3.31 13.79
CA ASP A 95 -9.25 -2.69 13.53
C ASP A 95 -9.24 -1.85 12.24
N GLN A 96 -8.13 -1.16 11.95
CA GLN A 96 -7.97 -0.37 10.72
C GLN A 96 -7.92 -1.27 9.48
N ALA A 97 -7.15 -2.36 9.54
CA ALA A 97 -7.06 -3.31 8.44
C ALA A 97 -8.38 -4.05 8.21
N LEU A 98 -9.07 -4.43 9.29
CA LEU A 98 -10.37 -5.09 9.21
C LEU A 98 -11.45 -4.14 8.66
N ASN A 99 -11.46 -2.88 9.09
CA ASN A 99 -12.36 -1.86 8.54
C ASN A 99 -12.12 -1.65 7.03
N SER A 100 -10.86 -1.53 6.62
CA SER A 100 -10.47 -1.43 5.22
C SER A 100 -10.96 -2.64 4.41
N MET A 101 -10.80 -3.85 4.95
CA MET A 101 -11.32 -5.08 4.34
C MET A 101 -12.85 -5.10 4.22
N GLN A 102 -13.56 -4.62 5.26
CA GLN A 102 -15.02 -4.60 5.27
C GLN A 102 -15.54 -3.63 4.21
N ILE A 103 -14.99 -2.41 4.15
CA ILE A 103 -15.33 -1.43 3.10
C ILE A 103 -15.08 -2.04 1.71
N PHE A 104 -13.94 -2.71 1.52
CA PHE A 104 -13.64 -3.35 0.24
C PHE A 104 -14.60 -4.49 -0.13
N ALA A 105 -15.13 -5.21 0.85
CA ALA A 105 -16.04 -6.33 0.60
C ALA A 105 -17.49 -5.91 0.34
N ASP A 106 -17.88 -4.72 0.82
CA ASP A 106 -19.24 -4.20 0.71
C ASP A 106 -19.49 -3.36 -0.55
N GLU A 107 -18.43 -2.97 -1.27
CA GLU A 107 -18.45 -2.24 -2.55
C GLU A 107 -18.38 -3.17 -3.77
#